data_AF-A0A4Y9S8W4-F1
#
_entry.id   AF-A0A4Y9S8W4-F1
#
_cell.length_a   1.000
_cell.length_b   1.000
_cell.length_c   1.000
_cell.angle_alpha   90.00
_cell.angle_beta   90.00
_cell.angle_gamma   90.00
#
_symmetry.space_group_name_H-M   'P 1'
#
loop_
_entity.id
_entity.type
_entity.pdbx_description
1 polymer ?
#
loop_
_entity_poly.entity_id
_entity_poly.type
_entity_poly.pdbx_seq_one_letter_code
_entity_poly.pdbx_strand_id
1 'polypeptide(L)'
;MKTIAIALSVATLFASAAVSAQETDYTGYTGFVSTKTRAEVKAETLAAIQRGEVRDGEQYGAPVQAAPVAKTRADVKAELAAYRKTHKEVADDIVSVQ
;
A
#
# COMPACT_ATOMS: atom_id res chain seq x y z
N MET A 1 -31.91 16.22 55.13
CA MET A 1 -31.55 14.82 54.80
C MET A 1 -31.41 14.75 53.28
N LYS A 2 -30.22 14.98 52.71
CA LYS A 2 -29.26 13.96 52.23
C LYS A 2 -29.86 12.98 51.21
N THR A 3 -29.50 13.19 49.93
CA THR A 3 -29.24 12.21 48.84
C THR A 3 -29.10 13.02 47.54
N ILE A 4 -27.92 13.56 47.20
CA ILE A 4 -26.93 12.98 46.28
C ILE A 4 -27.53 11.96 45.29
N ALA A 5 -27.73 12.39 44.05
CA ALA A 5 -27.76 11.52 42.89
C ALA A 5 -26.72 12.05 41.89
N ILE A 6 -25.55 11.43 41.91
CA ILE A 6 -24.49 11.61 40.93
C ILE A 6 -24.93 10.84 39.68
N ALA A 7 -25.45 11.56 38.69
CA ALA A 7 -25.64 10.98 37.36
C ALA A 7 -24.31 11.12 36.60
N LEU A 8 -23.56 10.04 36.61
CA LEU A 8 -22.33 9.83 35.86
C LEU A 8 -22.67 9.70 34.37
N SER A 9 -22.65 10.81 33.63
CA SER A 9 -22.63 10.78 32.17
C SER A 9 -21.22 11.14 31.71
N VAL A 10 -20.39 10.11 31.53
CA VAL A 10 -19.08 10.21 30.88
C VAL A 10 -19.34 10.61 29.44
N ALA A 11 -19.20 11.90 29.15
CA ALA A 11 -19.26 12.43 27.80
C ALA A 11 -18.11 11.81 27.01
N THR A 12 -18.46 11.02 26.00
CA THR A 12 -17.57 10.39 25.04
C THR A 12 -16.82 11.47 24.24
N LEU A 13 -15.59 11.78 24.65
CA LEU A 13 -14.64 12.55 23.85
C LEU A 13 -13.84 11.58 22.98
N PHE A 14 -14.45 11.11 21.89
CA PHE A 14 -13.69 10.59 20.77
C PHE A 14 -13.00 11.79 20.10
N ALA A 15 -11.76 12.07 20.51
CA ALA A 15 -10.89 12.97 19.79
C ALA A 15 -10.49 12.30 18.47
N SER A 16 -11.26 12.54 17.42
CA SER A 16 -10.84 12.24 16.05
C SER A 16 -9.63 13.11 15.73
N ALA A 17 -8.44 12.49 15.74
CA ALA A 17 -7.24 13.11 15.21
C ALA A 17 -7.46 13.35 13.72
N ALA A 18 -7.74 14.60 13.34
CA ALA A 18 -7.68 15.01 11.95
C ALA A 18 -6.21 14.89 11.52
N VAL A 19 -5.88 13.81 10.82
CA VAL A 19 -4.63 13.70 10.09
C VAL A 19 -4.71 14.74 8.97
N SER A 20 -4.11 15.91 9.18
CA SER A 20 -3.86 16.84 8.09
C SER A 20 -2.87 16.19 7.15
N ALA A 21 -3.35 15.77 5.98
CA ALA A 21 -2.47 15.43 4.86
C ALA A 21 -1.65 16.68 4.55
N GLN A 22 -0.36 16.63 4.82
CA GLN A 22 0.55 17.71 4.47
C GLN A 22 0.78 17.62 2.96
N GLU A 23 -0.03 18.34 2.17
CA GLU A 23 0.31 18.61 0.77
C GLU A 23 1.57 19.47 0.77
N THR A 24 2.69 18.84 0.44
CA THR A 24 3.91 19.57 0.12
C THR A 24 3.62 20.28 -1.19
N ASP A 25 3.54 21.61 -1.15
CA ASP A 25 3.35 22.45 -2.33
C ASP A 25 4.62 22.30 -3.21
N TYR A 26 4.59 21.35 -4.14
CA TYR A 26 5.68 21.11 -5.06
C TYR A 26 5.67 22.24 -6.09
N THR A 27 6.46 23.28 -5.83
CA THR A 27 6.54 24.46 -6.70
C THR A 27 7.22 24.19 -8.04
N GLY A 28 7.73 22.97 -8.26
CA GLY A 28 8.41 22.56 -9.48
C GLY A 28 9.75 23.27 -9.68
N TYR A 29 10.75 22.56 -10.23
CA TYR A 29 11.99 23.22 -10.66
C TYR A 29 11.74 23.99 -11.96
N THR A 30 11.79 25.33 -11.90
CA THR A 30 11.60 26.23 -13.05
C THR A 30 12.89 26.78 -13.63
N GLY A 31 14.05 26.34 -13.12
CA GLY A 31 15.37 26.89 -13.50
C GLY A 31 15.91 26.41 -14.86
N PHE A 32 15.27 25.43 -15.50
CA PHE A 32 15.68 24.93 -16.81
C PHE A 32 14.79 25.47 -17.93
N VAL A 33 15.41 26.08 -18.93
CA VAL A 33 14.76 26.50 -20.17
C VAL A 33 15.47 25.82 -21.34
N SER A 34 14.74 25.04 -22.12
CA SER A 34 15.30 24.41 -23.32
C SER A 34 15.58 25.46 -24.40
N THR A 35 16.72 25.32 -25.08
CA THR A 35 17.04 26.10 -26.29
C THR A 35 16.45 25.49 -27.57
N LYS A 36 15.88 24.29 -27.50
CA LYS A 36 15.26 23.58 -28.64
C LYS A 36 13.80 23.94 -28.80
N THR A 37 13.38 24.09 -30.04
CA THR A 37 11.97 24.18 -30.42
C THR A 37 11.24 22.86 -30.11
N ARG A 38 9.92 22.94 -30.00
CA ARG A 38 9.07 21.75 -29.82
C ARG A 38 9.19 20.75 -30.98
N ALA A 39 9.45 21.24 -32.20
CA ALA A 39 9.63 20.40 -33.37
C ALA A 39 10.92 19.59 -33.29
N GLU A 40 12.03 20.22 -32.91
CA GLU A 40 13.33 19.57 -32.74
C GLU A 40 13.30 18.50 -31.65
N VAL A 41 12.69 18.79 -30.50
CA VAL A 41 12.55 17.82 -29.41
C VAL A 41 11.78 16.57 -29.88
N LYS A 42 10.69 16.76 -30.65
CA LYS A 42 9.92 15.64 -31.20
C LYS A 42 10.73 14.82 -32.19
N ALA A 43 11.47 15.47 -33.08
CA ALA A 43 12.31 14.79 -34.07
C ALA A 43 13.41 13.95 -33.40
N GLU A 44 14.07 14.52 -32.39
CA GLU A 44 15.10 13.81 -31.62
C GLU A 44 14.54 12.63 -30.83
N THR A 45 13.39 12.83 -30.18
CA THR A 45 12.70 11.78 -29.42
C THR A 45 12.32 10.63 -30.34
N LEU A 46 11.77 10.92 -31.53
CA LEU A 46 11.44 9.89 -32.51
C LEU A 46 12.69 9.14 -32.99
N ALA A 47 13.79 9.85 -33.25
CA ALA A 47 15.04 9.23 -33.66
C ALA A 47 15.61 8.32 -32.56
N ALA A 48 15.51 8.72 -31.28
CA ALA A 48 15.95 7.90 -30.14
C ALA A 48 15.09 6.64 -29.98
N ILE A 49 13.77 6.75 -30.19
CA ILE A 49 12.86 5.58 -30.22
C ILE A 49 13.23 4.62 -31.35
N GLN A 50 13.49 5.14 -32.57
CA GLN A 50 13.90 4.33 -33.72
C GLN A 50 15.24 3.61 -33.49
N ARG A 51 16.17 4.24 -32.75
CA ARG A 51 17.44 3.63 -32.34
C ARG A 51 17.29 2.66 -31.16
N GLY A 52 16.13 2.60 -30.52
CA GLY A 52 15.88 1.76 -29.33
C GLY A 52 16.50 2.29 -28.04
N GLU A 53 16.93 3.56 -28.01
CA GLU A 53 17.49 4.21 -26.82
C GLU A 53 16.39 4.61 -25.82
N VAL A 54 15.19 4.90 -26.33
CA VAL A 54 14.01 5.29 -25.55
C VAL A 54 12.88 4.32 -25.88
N ARG A 55 12.21 3.82 -24.84
CA ARG A 55 11.01 2.99 -24.99
C ARG A 55 9.83 3.89 -25.37
N ASP A 56 9.01 3.43 -26.30
CA ASP A 56 7.79 4.15 -26.66
C ASP A 56 6.67 3.90 -25.63
N GLY A 57 6.00 4.97 -25.23
CA GLY A 57 4.89 4.94 -24.27
C GLY A 57 5.27 4.62 -22.81
N GLU A 58 4.26 4.29 -22.01
CA GLU A 58 4.40 3.96 -20.58
C GLU A 58 4.87 2.52 -20.39
N GLN A 59 6.13 2.28 -20.73
CA GLN A 59 6.78 1.01 -20.43
C GLN A 59 7.65 1.15 -19.20
N TYR A 60 7.01 1.22 -18.03
CA TYR A 60 7.69 0.95 -16.77
C TYR A 60 8.29 -0.44 -16.87
N GLY A 61 9.62 -0.54 -16.81
CA GLY A 61 10.30 -1.82 -16.72
C GLY A 61 9.94 -2.46 -15.39
N ALA A 62 8.78 -3.10 -15.32
CA ALA A 62 8.50 -4.02 -14.25
C ALA A 62 9.37 -5.25 -14.56
N PRO A 63 10.37 -5.61 -13.73
CA PRO A 63 10.58 -7.02 -13.56
C PRO A 63 9.22 -7.53 -13.06
N VAL A 64 8.52 -8.28 -13.91
CA VAL A 64 7.58 -9.26 -13.38
C VAL A 64 8.49 -10.22 -12.61
N GLN A 65 8.80 -9.89 -11.36
CA GLN A 65 9.31 -10.90 -10.45
C GLN A 65 8.20 -11.93 -10.46
N ALA A 66 8.46 -13.09 -11.07
CA ALA A 66 7.55 -14.20 -11.01
C ALA A 66 7.24 -14.37 -9.52
N ALA A 67 5.97 -14.15 -9.15
CA ALA A 67 5.58 -14.32 -7.77
C ALA A 67 6.02 -15.73 -7.36
N PRO A 68 6.68 -15.89 -6.19
CA PRO A 68 7.08 -17.21 -5.75
C PRO A 68 5.86 -18.12 -5.77
N VAL A 69 6.06 -19.36 -6.19
CA VAL A 69 4.98 -20.36 -6.29
C VAL A 69 4.23 -20.41 -4.96
N ALA A 70 2.94 -20.05 -4.99
CA ALA A 70 2.11 -20.06 -3.79
C ALA A 70 1.89 -21.50 -3.31
N LYS A 71 1.82 -21.70 -1.99
CA LYS A 71 1.48 -22.99 -1.39
C LYS A 71 0.10 -23.46 -1.86
N THR A 72 -0.05 -24.75 -2.12
CA THR A 72 -1.36 -25.30 -2.45
C THR A 72 -2.26 -25.28 -1.20
N ARG A 73 -3.58 -25.37 -1.41
CA ARG A 73 -4.53 -25.53 -0.30
C ARG A 73 -4.23 -26.77 0.56
N ALA A 74 -3.66 -27.82 -0.04
CA ALA A 74 -3.29 -29.04 0.67
C ALA A 74 -2.09 -28.80 1.61
N ASP A 75 -1.07 -28.08 1.13
CA ASP A 75 0.13 -27.74 1.92
C ASP A 75 -0.24 -26.91 3.15
N VAL A 76 -1.10 -25.89 2.96
CA VAL A 76 -1.58 -25.04 4.05
C VAL A 76 -2.34 -25.85 5.10
N LYS A 77 -3.17 -26.81 4.69
CA LYS A 77 -3.90 -27.69 5.62
C LYS A 77 -2.94 -28.62 6.39
N ALA A 78 -1.92 -29.15 5.73
CA ALA A 78 -0.93 -30.03 6.35
C ALA A 78 -0.09 -29.26 7.38
N GLU A 79 0.35 -28.05 7.05
CA GLU A 79 1.08 -27.16 7.96
C GLU A 79 0.23 -26.77 9.18
N LEU A 80 -1.03 -26.41 8.96
CA LEU A 80 -1.96 -26.08 10.05
C LEU A 80 -2.20 -27.29 10.98
N ALA A 81 -2.33 -28.49 10.41
CA ALA A 81 -2.47 -29.71 11.20
C ALA A 81 -1.19 -30.04 12.01
N ALA A 82 -0.01 -29.82 11.42
CA ALA A 82 1.27 -29.99 12.12
C ALA A 82 1.43 -28.99 13.26
N TYR A 83 1.10 -27.72 13.02
CA TYR A 83 1.17 -26.65 14.00
C TYR A 83 0.29 -26.95 15.23
N ARG A 84 -0.95 -27.39 15.02
CA ARG A 84 -1.90 -27.74 16.10
C ARG A 84 -1.45 -28.90 16.98
N LYS A 85 -0.62 -29.82 16.47
CA LYS A 85 -0.08 -30.93 17.29
C LYS A 85 0.89 -30.42 18.35
N THR A 86 1.64 -29.37 18.04
CA THR A 86 2.66 -28.79 18.92
C THR A 86 2.17 -27.56 19.68
N HIS A 87 1.08 -26.93 19.23
CA HIS A 87 0.49 -25.72 19.82
C HIS A 87 -0.99 -25.98 20.17
N LYS A 88 -1.23 -26.78 21.22
CA LYS A 88 -2.57 -27.23 21.63
C LYS A 88 -3.51 -26.09 22.03
N GLU A 89 -2.98 -25.01 22.62
CA GLU A 89 -3.74 -23.85 23.07
C GLU A 89 -4.42 -23.10 21.89
N VAL A 90 -3.85 -23.17 20.68
CA VAL A 90 -4.41 -22.54 19.46
C VAL A 90 -5.51 -23.41 18.82
N ALA A 91 -5.66 -24.66 19.24
CA ALA A 91 -6.68 -25.55 18.70
C ALA A 91 -8.08 -25.25 19.27
N ASP A 92 -8.15 -24.74 20.50
CA ASP A 92 -9.40 -24.58 21.25
C ASP A 92 -10.18 -23.29 20.89
N ASP A 93 -9.48 -22.28 20.34
CA ASP A 93 -10.09 -21.00 19.90
C ASP A 93 -11.08 -21.15 18.74
N ILE A 94 -11.03 -22.25 17.97
CA ILE A 94 -11.91 -22.48 16.81
C ILE A 94 -13.17 -23.26 17.19
N VAL A 95 -13.14 -24.01 18.30
CA VAL A 95 -14.30 -24.80 18.77
C VAL A 95 -15.29 -23.92 19.54
N SER A 96 -14.86 -22.76 20.02
CA SER A 96 -15.66 -21.87 20.87
C SER A 96 -16.62 -20.93 20.11
N VAL A 97 -16.73 -21.07 18.78
CA VAL A 97 -17.63 -20.26 17.92
C VAL A 97 -18.67 -21.16 17.23
N GLN A 98 -19.40 -21.94 18.02
CA GLN A 98 -20.68 -22.56 17.62
C GLN A 98 -21.80 -22.09 18.53
#